data_AF-A0AAE1QXB4-F1
#
_entry.id   AF-A0AAE1QXB4-F1
#
_cell.length_a   1.000
_cell.length_b   1.000
_cell.length_c   1.000
_cell.angle_alpha   90.00
_cell.angle_beta   90.00
_cell.angle_gamma   90.00
#
_symmetry.space_group_name_H-M   'P 1'
#
loop_
_entity.id
_entity.type
_entity.pdbx_description
1 polymer ?
#
loop_
_entity_poly.entity_id
_entity_poly.type
_entity_poly.pdbx_seq_one_letter_code
_entity_poly.pdbx_strand_id
1 'polypeptide(L)'
;MAFQNTNVCISDETYSIAIFDAKNLAVVVIAAAAYGVHPPIVASFNGRICPLLDCVDKLCDLNIMQEGIQLPTIVVVGDRSSGKSSVLESLTGISLPRGQDVCTRVPLIMRLQNDPNITAPHLHLEYNGKSLPVDEVRIADAIIFAVRSTHSW
;
A
#
# COMPACT_ATOMS: atom_id res chain seq x y z
N MET A 1 10.77 -0.13 -26.79
CA MET A 1 10.79 -1.52 -26.29
C MET A 1 12.16 -1.77 -25.69
N ALA A 2 12.27 -1.68 -24.36
CA ALA A 2 13.41 -2.14 -23.57
C ALA A 2 12.95 -2.21 -22.11
N PHE A 3 12.67 -3.42 -21.63
CA PHE A 3 12.67 -3.69 -20.20
C PHE A 3 14.14 -3.69 -19.78
N GLN A 4 14.54 -2.72 -18.96
CA GLN A 4 15.80 -2.80 -18.23
C GLN A 4 15.46 -2.94 -16.76
N ASN A 5 15.73 -4.13 -16.26
CA ASN A 5 15.80 -4.48 -14.86
C ASN A 5 17.05 -3.77 -14.31
N THR A 6 16.92 -2.53 -13.86
CA THR A 6 18.03 -1.79 -13.25
C THR A 6 18.09 -2.14 -11.78
N ASN A 7 19.14 -2.86 -11.40
CA ASN A 7 19.70 -2.82 -10.05
C ASN A 7 19.95 -1.34 -9.72
N VAL A 8 19.05 -0.73 -8.97
CA VAL A 8 19.24 0.62 -8.45
C VAL A 8 20.09 0.48 -7.19
N CYS A 9 21.41 0.44 -7.38
CA CYS A 9 22.37 0.80 -6.35
C CYS A 9 22.36 2.34 -6.25
N ILE A 10 21.64 2.89 -5.27
CA ILE A 10 21.78 4.30 -4.89
C ILE A 10 22.98 4.37 -3.94
N SER A 11 24.15 4.63 -4.51
CA SER A 11 25.33 5.06 -3.77
C SER A 11 25.24 6.57 -3.55
N ASP A 12 24.51 6.98 -2.52
CA ASP A 12 24.68 8.28 -1.87
C ASP A 12 24.35 8.11 -0.37
N GLU A 13 25.33 8.45 0.46
CA GLU A 13 25.51 8.06 1.86
C GLU A 13 24.52 8.67 2.88
N THR A 14 23.27 8.96 2.50
CA THR A 14 22.24 9.40 3.49
C THR A 14 20.80 9.05 3.15
N TYR A 15 20.54 8.25 2.11
CA TYR A 15 19.23 7.62 1.91
C TYR A 15 19.33 6.12 2.16
N SER A 16 19.71 5.75 3.39
CA SER A 16 19.17 4.52 3.94
C SER A 16 17.65 4.70 3.88
N ILE A 17 17.00 4.08 2.88
CA ILE A 17 15.59 3.71 2.98
C ILE A 17 15.56 2.92 4.28
N ALA A 18 15.26 3.61 5.38
CA ALA A 18 15.25 3.00 6.69
C ALA A 18 14.37 1.78 6.51
N ILE A 19 14.97 0.60 6.69
CA ILE A 19 14.27 -0.67 6.78
C ILE A 19 13.03 -0.35 7.59
N PHE A 20 11.84 -0.52 6.99
CA PHE A 20 10.57 -0.02 7.49
C PHE A 20 10.32 -0.53 8.92
N ASP A 21 10.89 0.16 9.90
CA ASP A 21 10.63 -0.01 11.32
C ASP A 21 9.80 1.18 11.73
N ALA A 22 8.51 1.08 11.46
CA ALA A 22 7.56 2.09 11.86
C ALA A 22 6.22 1.41 12.00
N LYS A 23 5.76 1.24 13.24
CA LYS A 23 4.33 1.20 13.64
C LYS A 23 3.39 1.31 12.43
N ASN A 24 3.16 0.18 11.76
CA ASN A 24 2.74 0.15 10.36
C ASN A 24 1.41 0.88 10.20
N LEU A 25 1.38 1.92 9.35
CA LEU A 25 0.14 2.50 8.87
C LEU A 25 -0.14 1.90 7.49
N ALA A 26 -1.06 0.93 7.44
CA ALA A 26 -1.44 0.27 6.21
C ALA A 26 -2.91 0.54 5.89
N VAL A 27 -3.18 0.86 4.63
CA VAL A 27 -4.53 0.91 4.07
C VAL A 27 -4.70 -0.32 3.19
N VAL A 28 -5.62 -1.19 3.59
CA VAL A 28 -5.98 -2.38 2.85
C VAL A 28 -7.30 -2.12 2.14
N VAL A 29 -7.25 -2.11 0.82
CA VAL A 29 -8.43 -2.01 -0.03
C VAL A 29 -8.69 -3.39 -0.61
N ILE A 30 -9.78 -4.01 -0.19
CA ILE A 30 -10.20 -5.31 -0.71
C ILE A 30 -11.31 -5.02 -1.72
N ALA A 31 -10.96 -5.16 -2.99
CA ALA A 31 -11.90 -5.04 -4.09
C ALA A 31 -12.74 -6.32 -4.20
N ALA A 32 -14.05 -6.15 -4.36
CA ALA A 32 -14.91 -7.24 -4.77
C ALA A 32 -14.56 -7.65 -6.19
N ALA A 33 -14.50 -8.95 -6.43
CA ALA A 33 -14.56 -9.44 -7.80
C ALA A 33 -15.87 -8.96 -8.41
N ALA A 34 -15.78 -8.13 -9.45
CA ALA A 34 -16.94 -7.81 -10.26
C ALA A 34 -17.58 -9.14 -10.70
N TYR A 35 -18.87 -9.33 -10.39
CA TYR A 35 -19.66 -10.48 -10.85
C TYR A 35 -19.70 -10.46 -12.39
N GLY A 36 -18.67 -11.02 -13.00
CA GLY A 36 -18.45 -10.99 -14.43
C GLY A 36 -17.35 -11.98 -14.76
N VAL A 37 -17.59 -12.80 -15.78
CA VAL A 37 -16.57 -13.71 -16.30
C VAL A 37 -15.39 -12.85 -16.75
N HIS A 38 -14.31 -12.84 -15.96
CA HIS A 38 -13.07 -12.22 -16.39
C HIS A 38 -12.64 -12.86 -17.72
N PRO A 39 -12.12 -12.09 -18.69
CA PRO A 39 -11.54 -12.66 -19.89
C PRO A 39 -10.54 -13.77 -19.51
N PRO A 40 -10.47 -14.90 -20.23
CA PRO A 40 -9.67 -16.07 -19.84
C PRO A 40 -8.20 -15.74 -19.53
N ILE A 41 -7.65 -14.75 -20.24
CA ILE A 41 -6.31 -14.24 -20.01
C ILE A 41 -6.15 -13.60 -18.62
N VAL A 42 -7.11 -12.76 -18.21
CA VAL A 42 -7.11 -12.10 -16.90
C VAL A 42 -7.28 -13.14 -15.79
N ALA A 43 -8.21 -14.08 -15.95
CA ALA A 43 -8.41 -15.16 -14.98
C ALA A 43 -7.15 -16.03 -14.82
N SER A 44 -6.50 -16.40 -15.94
CA SER A 44 -5.25 -17.18 -15.92
C SER A 44 -4.09 -16.43 -15.29
N PHE A 45 -4.00 -15.11 -15.46
CA PHE A 45 -2.97 -14.31 -14.81
C PHE A 45 -3.26 -14.12 -13.31
N ASN A 46 -4.50 -13.82 -12.95
CA ASN A 46 -4.94 -13.65 -11.56
C ASN A 46 -4.64 -14.90 -10.72
N GLY A 47 -4.92 -16.10 -11.26
CA GLY A 47 -4.63 -17.37 -10.58
C GLY A 47 -3.14 -17.63 -10.31
N ARG A 48 -2.23 -16.90 -10.97
CA ARG A 48 -0.77 -17.00 -10.75
C ARG A 48 -0.23 -15.84 -9.93
N ILE A 49 -0.72 -14.63 -10.14
CA ILE A 49 -0.19 -13.42 -9.50
C ILE A 49 -0.71 -13.25 -8.07
N CYS A 50 -2.00 -13.52 -7.80
CA CYS A 50 -2.58 -13.33 -6.46
C CYS A 50 -1.84 -14.15 -5.39
N PRO A 51 -1.55 -15.46 -5.58
CA PRO A 51 -0.80 -16.23 -4.58
C PRO A 51 0.62 -15.69 -4.33
N LEU A 52 1.26 -15.10 -5.33
CA LEU A 52 2.59 -14.50 -5.18
C LEU A 52 2.53 -13.20 -4.37
N LEU A 53 1.53 -12.34 -4.65
CA LEU A 53 1.28 -11.12 -3.88
C LEU A 53 0.94 -11.45 -2.42
N ASP A 54 0.09 -12.45 -2.18
CA ASP A 54 -0.24 -12.93 -0.84
C ASP A 54 0.99 -13.43 -0.08
N CYS A 55 1.92 -14.11 -0.77
CA CYS A 55 3.18 -14.55 -0.19
C CYS A 55 4.07 -13.35 0.18
N VAL A 56 4.21 -12.36 -0.70
CA VAL A 56 4.97 -11.14 -0.39
C VAL A 56 4.36 -10.41 0.81
N ASP A 57 3.03 -10.31 0.88
CA ASP A 57 2.33 -9.70 2.01
C ASP A 57 2.64 -10.41 3.33
N LYS A 58 2.54 -11.74 3.36
CA LYS A 58 2.88 -12.54 4.55
C LYS A 58 4.33 -12.37 4.99
N LEU A 59 5.26 -12.29 4.03
CA LEU A 59 6.66 -12.08 4.33
C LEU A 59 6.92 -10.66 4.87
N CYS A 60 6.23 -9.65 4.35
CA CYS A 60 6.25 -8.29 4.90
C CYS A 60 5.76 -8.28 6.36
N ASP A 61 4.68 -9.00 6.67
CA ASP A 61 4.11 -9.05 8.03
C ASP A 61 5.04 -9.73 9.04
N LEU A 62 5.93 -10.62 8.57
CA LEU A 62 6.97 -11.26 9.38
C LEU A 62 8.20 -10.37 9.61
N ASN A 63 8.19 -9.12 9.13
CA ASN A 63 9.30 -8.16 9.25
C ASN A 63 10.65 -8.69 8.73
N ILE A 64 10.66 -9.64 7.80
CA ILE A 64 11.91 -10.26 7.31
C ILE A 64 12.84 -9.29 6.59
N MET A 65 12.31 -8.13 6.18
CA MET A 65 13.11 -7.04 5.62
C MET A 65 14.11 -6.48 6.65
N GLN A 66 13.84 -6.62 7.95
CA GLN A 66 14.78 -6.27 9.03
C GLN A 66 15.98 -7.22 9.11
N GLU A 67 15.81 -8.46 8.63
CA GLU A 67 16.86 -9.48 8.55
C GLU A 67 17.69 -9.36 7.25
N GLY A 68 17.51 -8.27 6.49
CA GLY A 68 18.25 -8.01 5.25
C GLY A 68 17.69 -8.71 4.00
N ILE A 69 16.53 -9.37 4.10
CA ILE A 69 15.86 -9.98 2.95
C ILE A 69 15.04 -8.92 2.21
N GLN A 70 15.39 -8.65 0.95
CA GLN A 70 14.64 -7.72 0.12
C GLN A 70 13.37 -8.36 -0.44
N LEU A 71 12.23 -7.71 -0.22
CA LEU A 71 10.95 -8.09 -0.80
C LEU A 71 10.61 -7.22 -2.01
N PRO A 72 9.92 -7.76 -3.04
CA PRO A 72 9.42 -6.95 -4.14
C PRO A 72 8.40 -5.92 -3.63
N THR A 73 8.76 -4.63 -3.69
CA THR A 73 7.90 -3.54 -3.23
C THR A 73 7.92 -2.41 -4.26
N ILE A 74 6.75 -1.80 -4.51
CA ILE A 74 6.64 -0.58 -5.32
C ILE A 74 6.62 0.61 -4.36
N VAL A 75 7.58 1.52 -4.51
CA VAL A 75 7.69 2.73 -3.69
C VAL A 75 7.39 3.95 -4.55
N VAL A 76 6.51 4.83 -4.07
CA VAL A 76 6.17 6.09 -4.73
C VAL A 76 6.92 7.23 -4.06
N VAL A 77 7.85 7.85 -4.78
CA VAL A 77 8.72 8.94 -4.28
C VAL A 77 8.64 10.14 -5.22
N GLY A 78 8.80 11.34 -4.68
CA GLY A 78 8.87 12.57 -5.47
C GLY A 78 8.50 13.83 -4.68
N ASP A 79 8.83 15.00 -5.23
CA ASP A 79 8.66 16.31 -4.58
C ASP A 79 7.23 16.61 -4.18
N ARG A 80 7.04 17.53 -3.23
CA ARG A 80 5.71 18.00 -2.84
C ARG A 80 4.92 18.45 -4.08
N SER A 81 3.63 18.06 -4.17
CA SER A 81 2.74 18.42 -5.28
C SER A 81 3.03 17.78 -6.65
N SER A 82 3.93 16.78 -6.75
CA SER A 82 4.18 15.99 -7.97
C SER A 82 3.04 15.02 -8.37
N GLY A 83 1.88 15.07 -7.72
CA GLY A 83 0.74 14.23 -8.06
C GLY A 83 0.77 12.79 -7.52
N LYS A 84 1.71 12.45 -6.63
CA LYS A 84 1.79 11.11 -5.98
C LYS A 84 0.45 10.66 -5.38
N SER A 85 -0.18 11.53 -4.57
CA SER A 85 -1.48 11.23 -3.97
C SER A 85 -2.54 11.04 -5.05
N SER A 86 -2.56 11.88 -6.09
CA SER A 86 -3.51 11.76 -7.20
C SER A 86 -3.39 10.43 -7.96
N VAL A 87 -2.17 9.94 -8.18
CA VAL A 87 -1.94 8.62 -8.80
C VAL A 87 -2.46 7.50 -7.90
N LEU A 88 -2.14 7.56 -6.60
CA LEU A 88 -2.58 6.54 -5.65
C LEU A 88 -4.11 6.56 -5.47
N GLU A 89 -4.73 7.73 -5.40
CA GLU A 89 -6.19 7.89 -5.38
C GLU A 89 -6.85 7.29 -6.64
N SER A 90 -6.24 7.51 -7.82
CA SER A 90 -6.76 6.95 -9.09
C SER A 90 -6.63 5.43 -9.16
N LEU A 91 -5.59 4.86 -8.56
CA LEU A 91 -5.38 3.40 -8.52
C LEU A 91 -6.27 2.70 -7.49
N THR A 92 -6.51 3.35 -6.35
CA THR A 92 -7.19 2.74 -5.20
C THR A 92 -8.68 3.08 -5.13
N GLY A 93 -9.11 4.13 -5.83
CA GLY A 93 -10.48 4.65 -5.76
C GLY A 93 -10.80 5.43 -4.48
N ILE A 94 -9.84 5.59 -3.56
CA ILE A 94 -10.07 6.27 -2.29
C ILE A 94 -9.49 7.68 -2.26
N SER A 95 -10.07 8.54 -1.42
CA SER A 95 -9.53 9.88 -1.17
C SER A 95 -8.44 9.83 -0.12
N LEU A 96 -7.24 10.32 -0.47
CA LEU A 96 -6.15 10.45 0.49
C LEU A 96 -6.23 11.81 1.19
N PRO A 97 -5.63 11.95 2.39
CA PRO A 97 -5.55 13.23 3.07
C PRO A 97 -4.90 14.32 2.21
N ARG A 98 -5.58 15.47 2.08
CA ARG A 98 -5.09 16.66 1.35
C ARG A 98 -5.01 17.86 2.31
N GLY A 99 -3.94 18.66 2.23
CA GLY A 99 -3.80 19.88 3.05
C GLY A 99 -2.39 20.48 3.07
N GLN A 100 -2.25 21.76 3.43
CA GLN A 100 -0.96 22.47 3.44
C GLN A 100 0.06 21.92 4.45
N ASP A 101 -0.40 21.25 5.51
CA ASP A 101 0.47 20.61 6.53
C ASP A 101 0.49 19.07 6.46
N VAL A 102 -0.22 18.50 5.49
CA VAL A 102 -0.37 17.05 5.34
C VAL A 102 0.62 16.56 4.29
N CYS A 103 1.91 16.71 4.57
CA CYS A 103 2.90 15.82 3.96
C CYS A 103 2.73 14.47 4.65
N THR A 104 2.79 13.35 3.93
CA THR A 104 2.67 12.01 4.52
C THR A 104 3.85 11.78 5.48
N ARG A 105 3.69 12.11 6.77
CA ARG A 105 4.78 12.08 7.77
C ARG A 105 5.14 10.65 8.20
N VAL A 106 4.23 9.71 8.00
CA VAL A 106 4.40 8.28 8.22
C VAL A 106 4.35 7.59 6.87
N PRO A 107 5.25 6.64 6.56
CA PRO A 107 5.11 5.82 5.37
C PRO A 107 3.73 5.16 5.34
N LEU A 108 3.01 5.32 4.24
CA LEU A 108 1.70 4.71 4.04
C LEU A 108 1.89 3.47 3.16
N ILE A 109 1.53 2.30 3.69
CA ILE A 109 1.52 1.05 2.94
C ILE A 109 0.12 0.88 2.34
N MET A 110 0.02 0.64 1.03
CA MET A 110 -1.26 0.34 0.38
C MET A 110 -1.26 -1.10 -0.12
N ARG A 111 -2.24 -1.88 0.33
CA ARG A 111 -2.48 -3.25 -0.12
C ARG A 111 -3.78 -3.27 -0.91
N LEU A 112 -3.69 -3.63 -2.19
CA LEU A 112 -4.84 -3.82 -3.07
C LEU A 112 -5.04 -5.32 -3.25
N GLN A 113 -6.11 -5.84 -2.68
CA GLN A 113 -6.43 -7.27 -2.73
C GLN A 113 -7.71 -7.48 -3.52
N ASN A 114 -7.74 -8.56 -4.31
CA ASN A 114 -8.93 -8.99 -5.04
C ASN A 114 -9.40 -10.30 -4.42
N ASP A 115 -10.56 -10.27 -3.77
CA ASP A 115 -11.16 -11.46 -3.16
C ASP A 115 -12.39 -11.90 -3.98
N PRO A 116 -12.35 -13.10 -4.61
CA PRO A 116 -13.50 -13.61 -5.37
C PRO A 116 -14.70 -13.97 -4.49
N ASN A 117 -14.53 -14.05 -3.17
CA ASN A 117 -15.57 -14.47 -2.23
C ASN A 117 -16.37 -13.31 -1.64
N ILE A 118 -15.96 -12.06 -1.87
CA ILE A 118 -16.69 -10.90 -1.35
C ILE A 118 -17.56 -10.27 -2.46
N THR A 119 -18.77 -9.88 -2.07
CA THR A 119 -19.78 -9.28 -2.95
C THR A 119 -19.72 -7.77 -2.99
N ALA A 120 -19.04 -7.14 -2.03
CA ALA A 120 -18.87 -5.70 -1.93
C ALA A 120 -17.42 -5.38 -1.52
N PRO A 121 -16.84 -4.28 -2.05
CA PRO A 121 -15.52 -3.85 -1.64
C PRO A 121 -15.54 -3.44 -0.16
N HIS A 122 -14.48 -3.76 0.55
CA HIS A 122 -14.29 -3.39 1.95
C HIS A 122 -12.92 -2.75 2.14
N LEU A 123 -12.87 -1.74 2.99
CA LEU A 123 -11.66 -1.00 3.33
C LEU A 123 -11.32 -1.19 4.80
N HIS A 124 -10.04 -1.45 5.07
CA HIS A 124 -9.50 -1.58 6.40
C HIS A 124 -8.28 -0.67 6.56
N LEU A 125 -8.23 0.03 7.68
CA LEU A 125 -7.06 0.79 8.12
C LEU A 125 -6.38 0.04 9.26
N GLU A 126 -5.14 -0.33 9.06
CA GLU A 126 -4.30 -0.95 10.07
C GLU A 126 -3.30 0.07 10.62
N TYR A 127 -3.28 0.23 11.94
CA TYR A 127 -2.31 1.08 12.63
C TYR A 127 -2.10 0.62 14.06
N ASN A 128 -0.85 0.63 14.55
CA ASN A 128 -0.51 0.24 15.93
C ASN A 128 -1.10 -1.13 16.35
N GLY A 129 -1.11 -2.11 15.43
CA GLY A 129 -1.67 -3.45 15.66
C GLY A 129 -3.20 -3.52 15.74
N LYS A 130 -3.90 -2.42 15.41
CA LYS A 130 -5.37 -2.37 15.31
C LYS A 130 -5.78 -2.40 13.86
N SER A 131 -6.83 -3.17 13.54
CA SER A 131 -7.52 -3.11 12.25
C SER A 131 -8.88 -2.45 12.45
N LEU A 132 -9.14 -1.38 11.70
CA LEU A 132 -10.37 -0.60 11.75
C LEU A 132 -11.06 -0.73 10.38
N PRO A 133 -12.30 -1.25 10.29
CA PRO A 133 -13.08 -1.12 9.06
C PRO A 133 -13.43 0.35 8.83
N VAL A 134 -13.21 0.84 7.61
CA VAL A 134 -13.45 2.24 7.25
C VAL A 134 -14.12 2.29 5.88
N ASP A 135 -15.01 3.25 5.66
CA ASP A 135 -15.61 3.49 4.35
C ASP A 135 -14.77 4.50 3.53
N GLU A 136 -14.93 4.50 2.21
CA GLU A 136 -14.23 5.42 1.29
C GLU A 136 -14.36 6.90 1.69
N VAL A 137 -15.48 7.29 2.30
CA VAL A 137 -15.74 8.67 2.74
C VAL A 137 -14.91 9.05 3.97
N ARG A 138 -14.63 8.09 4.86
CA ARG A 138 -14.01 8.33 6.17
C ARG A 138 -12.52 8.00 6.19
N ILE A 139 -11.99 7.39 5.13
CA ILE A 139 -10.62 6.90 5.10
C ILE A 139 -9.57 8.01 5.26
N ALA A 140 -9.78 9.18 4.65
CA ALA A 140 -8.87 10.32 4.81
C ALA A 140 -8.79 10.78 6.28
N ASP A 141 -9.93 10.92 6.95
CA ASP A 141 -9.97 11.32 8.36
C ASP A 141 -9.38 10.26 9.28
N ALA A 142 -9.64 8.97 8.98
CA ALA A 142 -9.09 7.85 9.73
C ALA A 142 -7.55 7.78 9.61
N ILE A 143 -7.01 8.02 8.40
CA ILE A 143 -5.56 8.12 8.17
C ILE A 143 -4.98 9.28 8.99
N ILE A 144 -5.60 10.47 8.94
CA ILE A 144 -5.14 11.64 9.72
C ILE A 144 -5.15 11.32 11.23
N PHE A 145 -6.22 10.70 11.72
CA PHE A 145 -6.32 10.28 13.11
C PHE A 145 -5.21 9.30 13.49
N ALA A 146 -4.98 8.27 12.68
CA ALA A 146 -3.96 7.26 12.92
C ALA A 146 -2.55 7.89 12.94
N VAL A 147 -2.22 8.73 11.95
CA VAL A 147 -0.94 9.45 11.88
C VAL A 147 -0.69 10.28 13.14
N ARG A 148 -1.71 11.02 13.60
CA ARG A 148 -1.62 11.84 14.83
C ARG A 148 -1.48 10.97 16.08
N SER A 149 -2.18 9.84 16.15
CA SER A 149 -2.11 8.91 17.29
C SER A 149 -0.73 8.24 17.44
N THR A 150 -0.02 8.05 16.32
CA THR A 150 1.31 7.44 16.31
C THR A 150 2.41 8.40 16.78
N HIS A 151 2.15 9.72 16.75
CA HIS A 151 3.08 10.80 17.14
C HIS A 151 2.87 11.33 18.57
N SER A 152 2.36 10.52 19.50
CA SER A 152 2.31 10.90 20.92
C SER A 152 3.70 10.80 21.56
N TRP A 153 4.57 11.78 21.29
CA TRP A 153 5.77 12.15 22.05
C TRP A 153 5.90 13.67 22.08
#